data_AF-E6UAI0-F1
#
_entry.id   AF-E6UAI0-F1
#
_cell.length_a   1.000
_cell.length_b   1.000
_cell.length_c   1.000
_cell.angle_alpha   90.00
_cell.angle_beta   90.00
_cell.angle_gamma   90.00
#
_symmetry.space_group_name_H-M   'P 1'
#
loop_
_entity.id
_entity.type
_entity.pdbx_description
1 polymer ?
#
loop_
_entity_poly.entity_id
_entity_poly.type
_entity_poly.pdbx_seq_one_letter_code
_entity_poly.pdbx_strand_id
1 'polypeptide(L)'
;MTEVQLIPLEPSDREQFIKDNQEAFNYGALEEFGQRDDHFEEDGEIISRDTISHSIDEGTAFRIMKDNKPVGGVVIRTEYDHGELELLFVSPSVHSKGIGYVTWCEIEKKHPEVTVWETVTPYFEKRNIHFYINRCGFHIVEYFNEHHCAPDDTEGELFDMFRFEKILPSTPESIEAQIRRIIYYEDIMKQAKEGSDELVKSLSVYYGSDAWKRDYAADEAGLLPKELKRGVLSEDGIYNLLDE
;
A
#
# COMPACT_ATOMS: atom_id res chain seq x y z
N MET A 1 -19.32 14.18 -15.79
CA MET A 1 -18.56 13.55 -14.69
C MET A 1 -17.09 13.75 -14.99
N THR A 2 -16.24 13.99 -13.98
CA THR A 2 -14.79 14.00 -14.21
C THR A 2 -14.39 12.55 -14.43
N GLU A 3 -14.09 12.18 -15.67
CA GLU A 3 -13.62 10.84 -16.03
C GLU A 3 -12.09 10.90 -16.16
N VAL A 4 -11.42 9.92 -15.58
CA VAL A 4 -9.97 9.74 -15.71
C VAL A 4 -9.69 8.31 -16.14
N GLN A 5 -8.56 8.10 -16.79
CA GLN A 5 -8.09 6.77 -17.16
C GLN A 5 -6.72 6.53 -16.53
N LEU A 6 -6.50 5.30 -16.07
CA LEU A 6 -5.20 4.86 -15.58
C LEU A 6 -4.51 4.08 -16.69
N ILE A 7 -3.43 4.63 -17.22
CA ILE A 7 -2.63 3.98 -18.26
C ILE A 7 -1.31 3.55 -17.62
N PRO A 8 -0.84 2.30 -17.82
CA PRO A 8 0.45 1.87 -17.32
C PRO A 8 1.56 2.84 -17.73
N LEU A 9 2.48 3.14 -16.81
CA LEU A 9 3.60 4.03 -17.08
C LEU A 9 4.52 3.40 -18.14
N GLU A 10 4.74 4.09 -19.25
CA GLU A 10 5.68 3.64 -20.26
C GLU A 10 7.12 3.97 -19.84
N PRO A 11 8.12 3.12 -20.14
CA PRO A 11 9.51 3.38 -19.80
C PRO A 11 10.04 4.72 -20.35
N SER A 12 9.53 5.15 -21.50
CA SER A 12 9.93 6.43 -22.13
C SER A 12 9.42 7.67 -21.38
N ASP A 13 8.41 7.51 -20.52
CA ASP A 13 7.76 8.58 -19.74
C ASP A 13 8.22 8.59 -18.26
N ARG A 14 9.03 7.61 -17.84
CA ARG A 14 9.54 7.49 -16.45
C ARG A 14 10.20 8.77 -15.94
N GLU A 15 11.05 9.38 -16.76
CA GLU A 15 11.75 10.61 -16.39
C GLU A 15 10.81 11.80 -16.20
N GLN A 16 9.78 11.90 -17.03
CA GLN A 16 8.80 12.98 -16.88
C GLN A 16 7.89 12.71 -15.68
N PHE A 17 7.56 11.45 -15.39
CA PHE A 17 6.77 11.07 -14.21
C PHE A 17 7.46 11.52 -12.92
N ILE A 18 8.77 11.27 -12.79
CA ILE A 18 9.55 11.68 -11.63
C ILE A 18 9.52 13.19 -11.45
N LYS A 19 9.75 13.95 -12.54
CA LYS A 19 9.71 15.42 -12.50
C LYS A 19 8.32 15.97 -12.14
N ASP A 20 7.27 15.39 -12.69
CA ASP A 20 5.90 15.82 -12.40
C ASP A 20 5.50 15.51 -10.94
N ASN A 21 6.01 14.41 -10.39
CA ASN A 21 5.82 14.05 -8.98
C ASN A 21 6.50 15.09 -8.08
N GLN A 22 7.79 15.33 -8.32
CA GLN A 22 8.59 16.34 -7.62
C GLN A 22 7.95 17.73 -7.65
N GLU A 23 7.50 18.19 -8.84
CA GLU A 23 6.77 19.46 -8.97
C GLU A 23 5.51 19.50 -8.07
N ALA A 24 4.73 18.43 -8.05
CA ALA A 24 3.50 18.36 -7.27
C ALA A 24 3.75 18.35 -5.75
N PHE A 25 4.77 17.62 -5.29
CA PHE A 25 5.17 17.58 -3.87
C PHE A 25 5.75 18.91 -3.41
N ASN A 26 6.66 19.51 -4.18
CA ASN A 26 7.23 20.82 -3.86
C ASN A 26 6.17 21.92 -3.80
N TYR A 27 5.20 21.91 -4.72
CA TYR A 27 4.07 22.84 -4.68
C TYR A 27 3.26 22.69 -3.39
N GLY A 28 3.01 21.44 -2.96
CA GLY A 28 2.30 21.15 -1.71
C GLY A 28 3.03 21.70 -0.48
N ALA A 29 4.35 21.49 -0.40
CA ALA A 29 5.17 21.93 0.72
C ALA A 29 5.34 23.46 0.79
N LEU A 30 5.53 24.13 -0.35
CA LEU A 30 5.91 25.55 -0.39
C LEU A 30 4.72 26.52 -0.34
N GLU A 31 3.65 26.27 -1.10
CA GLU A 31 2.63 27.30 -1.36
C GLU A 31 1.47 27.28 -0.37
N GLU A 32 1.24 26.18 0.34
CA GLU A 32 -0.03 26.01 1.07
C GLU A 32 0.05 26.00 2.59
N PHE A 33 1.19 25.60 3.15
CA PHE A 33 1.32 25.47 4.60
C PHE A 33 2.19 26.55 5.24
N GLY A 34 2.79 27.44 4.43
CA GLY A 34 4.01 28.15 4.82
C GLY A 34 5.14 27.15 5.02
N GLN A 35 6.40 27.59 4.96
CA GLN A 35 7.55 26.70 5.16
C GLN A 35 7.42 25.95 6.51
N ARG A 36 7.00 24.69 6.45
CA ARG A 36 6.81 23.81 7.62
C ARG A 36 7.65 22.54 7.53
N ASP A 37 8.04 22.21 6.31
CA ASP A 37 9.00 21.16 6.04
C ASP A 37 10.21 21.82 5.34
N ASP A 38 11.31 21.93 6.06
CA ASP A 38 12.62 22.34 5.55
C ASP A 38 13.54 21.13 5.31
N HIS A 39 13.00 19.91 5.41
CA HIS A 39 13.65 18.68 4.99
C HIS A 39 13.58 18.54 3.48
N PHE A 40 14.36 19.36 2.80
CA PHE A 40 14.69 19.12 1.40
C PHE A 40 15.78 18.04 1.33
N GLU A 41 15.59 17.09 0.42
CA GLU A 41 16.63 16.18 -0.01
C GLU A 41 17.66 16.91 -0.90
N GLU A 42 18.58 16.16 -1.53
CA GLU A 42 19.51 16.74 -2.50
C GLU A 42 18.75 17.52 -3.59
N ASP A 43 19.33 18.65 -4.01
CA ASP A 43 18.81 19.57 -5.04
C ASP A 43 17.54 20.37 -4.69
N GLY A 44 17.07 20.37 -3.43
CA GLY A 44 15.95 21.22 -3.02
C GLY A 44 14.57 20.63 -3.31
N GLU A 45 14.50 19.30 -3.40
CA GLU A 45 13.30 18.51 -3.63
C GLU A 45 12.77 17.92 -2.31
N ILE A 46 11.45 17.87 -2.12
CA ILE A 46 10.84 17.27 -0.91
C ILE A 46 10.94 15.74 -0.90
N ILE A 47 11.03 15.15 -2.08
CA ILE A 47 11.20 13.71 -2.27
C ILE A 47 12.27 13.48 -3.34
N SER A 48 13.25 12.63 -3.07
CA SER A 48 14.30 12.36 -4.04
C SER A 48 13.80 11.56 -5.23
N ARG A 49 14.53 11.76 -6.32
CA ARG A 49 14.43 10.96 -7.52
C ARG A 49 14.60 9.45 -7.24
N ASP A 50 15.50 9.09 -6.33
CA ASP A 50 15.82 7.69 -6.05
C ASP A 50 14.66 7.01 -5.31
N THR A 51 14.05 7.69 -4.33
CA THR A 51 12.82 7.24 -3.67
C THR A 51 11.70 7.00 -4.68
N ILE A 52 11.42 7.97 -5.57
CA ILE A 52 10.37 7.80 -6.60
C ILE A 52 10.73 6.67 -7.57
N SER A 53 12.00 6.57 -7.96
CA SER A 53 12.48 5.52 -8.86
C SER A 53 12.29 4.14 -8.25
N HIS A 54 12.62 3.98 -6.97
CA HIS A 54 12.45 2.72 -6.24
C HIS A 54 10.98 2.32 -6.15
N SER A 55 10.08 3.26 -5.81
CA SER A 55 8.63 3.02 -5.84
C SER A 55 8.15 2.54 -7.22
N ILE A 56 8.63 3.15 -8.31
CA ILE A 56 8.26 2.71 -9.67
C ILE A 56 8.75 1.29 -9.97
N ASP A 57 9.95 0.93 -9.49
CA ASP A 57 10.60 -0.33 -9.83
C ASP A 57 10.00 -1.51 -9.02
N GLU A 58 9.65 -1.30 -7.75
CA GLU A 58 9.02 -2.30 -6.88
C GLU A 58 7.48 -2.35 -7.03
N GLY A 59 6.89 -1.26 -7.53
CA GLY A 59 5.45 -1.09 -7.67
C GLY A 59 4.92 -1.19 -9.09
N THR A 60 3.61 -0.97 -9.23
CA THR A 60 2.95 -0.77 -10.53
C THR A 60 2.58 0.71 -10.68
N ALA A 61 3.28 1.39 -11.59
CA ALA A 61 3.07 2.80 -11.87
C ALA A 61 2.05 3.03 -13.00
N PHE A 62 1.19 4.03 -12.82
CA PHE A 62 0.21 4.48 -13.81
C PHE A 62 0.24 5.99 -13.98
N ARG A 63 0.03 6.44 -15.22
CA ARG A 63 -0.36 7.82 -15.51
C ARG A 63 -1.85 8.00 -15.32
N ILE A 64 -2.21 9.10 -14.65
CA ILE A 64 -3.60 9.56 -14.56
C ILE A 64 -3.85 10.44 -15.78
N MET A 65 -4.71 9.97 -16.68
CA MET A 65 -5.03 10.65 -17.94
C MET A 65 -6.41 11.30 -17.88
N LYS A 66 -6.50 12.54 -18.33
CA LYS A 66 -7.77 13.26 -18.51
C LYS A 66 -7.75 14.01 -19.83
N ASP A 67 -8.80 13.83 -20.64
CA ASP A 67 -8.89 14.45 -21.98
C ASP A 67 -7.64 14.17 -22.84
N ASN A 68 -7.12 12.94 -22.78
CA ASN A 68 -5.87 12.48 -23.43
C ASN A 68 -4.60 13.24 -23.00
N LYS A 69 -4.60 13.86 -21.82
CA LYS A 69 -3.42 14.53 -21.24
C LYS A 69 -3.04 13.93 -19.90
N PRO A 70 -1.74 13.75 -19.61
CA PRO A 70 -1.31 13.36 -18.27
C PRO A 70 -1.62 14.49 -17.30
N VAL A 71 -2.27 14.15 -16.19
CA VAL A 71 -2.68 15.09 -15.14
C VAL A 71 -2.19 14.68 -13.76
N GLY A 72 -1.37 13.63 -13.68
CA GLY A 72 -0.82 13.10 -12.44
C GLY A 72 -0.27 11.70 -12.63
N GLY A 73 0.05 11.06 -11.51
CA GLY A 73 0.56 9.71 -11.49
C GLY A 73 0.21 9.01 -10.19
N VAL A 74 0.21 7.68 -10.25
CA VAL A 74 0.01 6.83 -9.08
C VAL A 74 0.96 5.63 -9.14
N VAL A 75 1.47 5.21 -8.00
CA VAL A 75 2.21 3.96 -7.82
C VAL A 75 1.54 3.18 -6.69
N ILE A 76 1.24 1.92 -6.97
CA ILE A 76 0.66 0.98 -6.01
C ILE A 76 1.45 -0.32 -5.97
N ARG A 77 1.46 -0.98 -4.82
CA ARG A 77 1.82 -2.40 -4.68
C ARG A 77 0.59 -3.20 -4.30
N THR A 78 0.53 -4.44 -4.76
CA THR A 78 -0.56 -5.36 -4.39
C THR A 78 0.02 -6.74 -4.18
N GLU A 79 -0.33 -7.36 -3.06
CA GLU A 79 0.02 -8.74 -2.75
C GLU A 79 -1.20 -9.47 -2.17
N TYR A 80 -1.68 -10.48 -2.88
CA TYR A 80 -2.90 -11.21 -2.53
C TYR A 80 -4.12 -10.28 -2.35
N ASP A 81 -4.61 -10.12 -1.12
CA ASP A 81 -5.76 -9.28 -0.75
C ASP A 81 -5.35 -7.95 -0.11
N HIS A 82 -4.06 -7.62 -0.14
CA HIS A 82 -3.50 -6.41 0.43
C HIS A 82 -2.90 -5.53 -0.67
N GLY A 83 -2.99 -4.22 -0.47
CA GLY A 83 -2.41 -3.24 -1.38
C GLY A 83 -1.93 -2.00 -0.65
N GLU A 84 -0.92 -1.36 -1.24
CA GLU A 84 -0.30 -0.16 -0.71
C GLU A 84 -0.35 0.93 -1.76
N LEU A 85 -0.77 2.12 -1.35
CA LEU A 85 -0.65 3.33 -2.15
C LEU A 85 0.64 4.05 -1.75
N GLU A 86 1.66 3.93 -2.60
CA GLU A 86 2.97 4.54 -2.36
C GLU A 86 3.01 6.01 -2.77
N LEU A 87 2.63 6.29 -4.02
CA LEU A 87 2.67 7.62 -4.58
C LEU A 87 1.33 7.95 -5.20
N LEU A 88 0.77 9.11 -4.89
CA LEU A 88 -0.36 9.68 -5.59
C LEU A 88 -0.17 11.18 -5.72
N PHE A 89 -0.02 11.65 -6.95
CA PHE A 89 0.09 13.08 -7.22
C PHE A 89 -0.82 13.48 -8.37
N VAL A 90 -1.28 14.71 -8.30
CA VAL A 90 -2.04 15.37 -9.37
C VAL A 90 -1.27 16.65 -9.71
N SER A 91 -1.21 17.02 -10.98
CA SER A 91 -0.57 18.28 -11.38
C SER A 91 -1.25 19.47 -10.71
N PRO A 92 -0.49 20.43 -10.13
CA PRO A 92 -1.04 21.63 -9.49
C PRO A 92 -2.02 22.41 -10.37
N SER A 93 -1.77 22.44 -11.69
CA SER A 93 -2.60 23.11 -12.70
C SER A 93 -4.07 22.63 -12.76
N VAL A 94 -4.35 21.46 -12.20
CA VAL A 94 -5.68 20.82 -12.20
C VAL A 94 -6.13 20.33 -10.83
N HIS A 95 -5.48 20.77 -9.75
CA HIS A 95 -5.89 20.48 -8.38
C HIS A 95 -7.34 20.89 -8.09
N SER A 96 -7.91 20.30 -7.04
CA SER A 96 -9.26 20.62 -6.53
C SER A 96 -10.42 20.34 -7.51
N LYS A 97 -10.17 19.56 -8.57
CA LYS A 97 -11.19 19.12 -9.56
C LYS A 97 -11.73 17.70 -9.30
N GLY A 98 -11.45 17.16 -8.11
CA GLY A 98 -11.85 15.80 -7.70
C GLY A 98 -11.04 14.67 -8.34
N ILE A 99 -9.96 14.97 -9.07
CA ILE A 99 -9.16 13.98 -9.82
C ILE A 99 -8.63 12.88 -8.90
N GLY A 100 -7.98 13.23 -7.78
CA GLY A 100 -7.43 12.23 -6.86
C GLY A 100 -8.48 11.24 -6.34
N TYR A 101 -9.71 11.72 -6.06
CA TYR A 101 -10.77 10.84 -5.57
C TYR A 101 -11.28 9.91 -6.67
N VAL A 102 -11.47 10.43 -7.89
CA VAL A 102 -11.87 9.58 -9.02
C VAL A 102 -10.78 8.56 -9.33
N THR A 103 -9.51 8.96 -9.32
CA THR A 103 -8.36 8.05 -9.43
C THR A 103 -8.42 6.93 -8.41
N TRP A 104 -8.65 7.26 -7.12
CA TRP A 104 -8.78 6.27 -6.07
C TRP A 104 -9.92 5.28 -6.33
N CYS A 105 -11.09 5.77 -6.74
CA CYS A 105 -12.19 4.89 -7.13
C CYS A 105 -11.86 3.98 -8.31
N GLU A 106 -11.06 4.43 -9.28
CA GLU A 106 -10.62 3.58 -10.39
C GLU A 106 -9.61 2.52 -9.95
N ILE A 107 -8.73 2.82 -8.98
CA ILE A 107 -7.81 1.84 -8.38
C ILE A 107 -8.60 0.72 -7.71
N GLU A 108 -9.57 1.06 -6.85
CA GLU A 108 -10.41 0.06 -6.16
C GLU A 108 -11.16 -0.83 -7.14
N LYS A 109 -11.72 -0.26 -8.21
CA LYS A 109 -12.41 -1.04 -9.25
C LYS A 109 -11.47 -1.97 -10.01
N LYS A 110 -10.22 -1.54 -10.20
CA LYS A 110 -9.22 -2.30 -10.96
C LYS A 110 -8.62 -3.45 -10.14
N HIS A 111 -8.68 -3.35 -8.82
CA HIS A 111 -8.12 -4.30 -7.87
C HIS A 111 -9.20 -4.87 -6.93
N PRO A 112 -10.22 -5.56 -7.46
CA PRO A 112 -11.29 -6.16 -6.64
C PRO A 112 -10.78 -7.23 -5.68
N GLU A 113 -9.59 -7.78 -5.91
CA GLU A 113 -8.92 -8.72 -5.02
C GLU A 113 -8.45 -8.09 -3.70
N VAL A 114 -8.20 -6.78 -3.68
CA VAL A 114 -7.65 -6.10 -2.51
C VAL A 114 -8.77 -5.69 -1.54
N THR A 115 -8.67 -6.15 -0.31
CA THR A 115 -9.59 -5.79 0.79
C THR A 115 -8.96 -4.93 1.86
N VAL A 116 -7.63 -4.84 1.88
CA VAL A 116 -6.89 -3.98 2.81
C VAL A 116 -5.99 -3.06 2.01
N TRP A 117 -6.25 -1.76 2.08
CA TRP A 117 -5.40 -0.74 1.49
C TRP A 117 -4.66 0.03 2.58
N GLU A 118 -3.38 0.26 2.39
CA GLU A 118 -2.55 1.06 3.29
C GLU A 118 -1.86 2.22 2.57
N THR A 119 -1.55 3.26 3.33
CA THR A 119 -0.71 4.37 2.89
C THR A 119 -0.16 5.11 4.11
N VAL A 120 0.85 5.94 3.90
CA VAL A 120 1.41 6.81 4.94
C VAL A 120 1.43 8.26 4.46
N THR A 121 1.28 9.20 5.38
CA THR A 121 1.50 10.62 5.07
C THR A 121 1.98 11.36 6.32
N PRO A 122 2.75 12.45 6.18
CA PRO A 122 3.20 13.22 7.34
C PRO A 122 2.02 13.72 8.18
N TYR A 123 2.16 13.73 9.50
CA TYR A 123 1.06 14.06 10.42
C TYR A 123 0.53 15.50 10.24
N PHE A 124 1.33 16.39 9.63
CA PHE A 124 0.98 17.78 9.38
C PHE A 124 0.31 18.03 8.02
N GLU A 125 0.29 17.04 7.11
CA GLU A 125 -0.27 17.15 5.76
C GLU A 125 -1.81 17.10 5.76
N LYS A 126 -2.43 18.16 6.27
CA LYS A 126 -3.89 18.23 6.50
C LYS A 126 -4.72 17.94 5.25
N ARG A 127 -4.20 18.27 4.06
CA ARG A 127 -4.88 17.94 2.81
C ARG A 127 -4.92 16.44 2.58
N ASN A 128 -3.78 15.78 2.70
CA ASN A 128 -3.68 14.34 2.50
C ASN A 128 -4.52 13.61 3.55
N ILE A 129 -4.44 14.05 4.81
CA ILE A 129 -5.30 13.54 5.89
C ILE A 129 -6.79 13.71 5.55
N HIS A 130 -7.21 14.90 5.10
CA HIS A 130 -8.59 15.11 4.68
C HIS A 130 -8.98 14.22 3.48
N PHE A 131 -8.09 14.08 2.51
CA PHE A 131 -8.29 13.26 1.32
C PHE A 131 -8.48 11.79 1.69
N TYR A 132 -7.51 11.19 2.38
CA TYR A 132 -7.56 9.78 2.74
C TYR A 132 -8.75 9.48 3.66
N ILE A 133 -8.97 10.26 4.71
CA ILE A 133 -10.05 10.00 5.67
C ILE A 133 -11.42 10.36 5.08
N ASN A 134 -11.64 11.64 4.77
CA ASN A 134 -12.99 12.14 4.50
C ASN A 134 -13.46 11.87 3.07
N ARG A 135 -12.53 11.67 2.13
CA ARG A 135 -12.88 11.41 0.72
C ARG A 135 -12.77 9.93 0.41
N CYS A 136 -11.65 9.30 0.75
CA CYS A 136 -11.37 7.93 0.36
C CYS A 136 -11.85 6.89 1.38
N GLY A 137 -12.12 7.27 2.64
CA GLY A 137 -12.65 6.37 3.67
C GLY A 137 -11.59 5.54 4.40
N PHE A 138 -10.33 5.99 4.38
CA PHE A 138 -9.27 5.45 5.23
C PHE A 138 -9.44 5.88 6.69
N HIS A 139 -8.79 5.17 7.59
CA HIS A 139 -8.67 5.51 9.01
C HIS A 139 -7.20 5.59 9.39
N ILE A 140 -6.85 6.55 10.25
CA ILE A 140 -5.53 6.54 10.90
C ILE A 140 -5.55 5.40 11.91
N VAL A 141 -4.58 4.49 11.80
CA VAL A 141 -4.44 3.33 12.67
C VAL A 141 -3.17 3.42 13.53
N GLU A 142 -2.20 4.25 13.12
CA GLU A 142 -0.92 4.36 13.82
C GLU A 142 -0.24 5.72 13.57
N TYR A 143 0.60 6.13 14.50
CA TYR A 143 1.45 7.32 14.40
C TYR A 143 2.88 6.93 14.78
N PHE A 144 3.80 7.13 13.85
CA PHE A 144 5.21 6.82 14.05
C PHE A 144 6.00 8.05 14.49
N ASN A 145 6.84 7.88 15.52
CA ASN A 145 7.69 8.92 16.10
C ASN A 145 8.91 8.29 16.79
N GLU A 146 9.75 9.12 17.42
CA GLU A 146 11.00 8.71 18.08
C GLU A 146 10.83 7.65 19.19
N HIS A 147 9.62 7.48 19.72
CA HIS A 147 9.32 6.54 20.79
C HIS A 147 8.40 5.39 20.33
N HIS A 148 7.91 5.45 19.09
CA HIS A 148 7.07 4.44 18.46
C HIS A 148 7.47 4.33 16.99
N CYS A 149 8.59 3.65 16.73
CA CYS A 149 9.12 3.48 15.38
C CYS A 149 8.30 2.45 14.59
N ALA A 150 8.23 2.62 13.28
CA ALA A 150 7.67 1.59 12.42
C ALA A 150 8.55 0.31 12.49
N PRO A 151 7.93 -0.88 12.49
CA PRO A 151 8.67 -2.13 12.33
C PRO A 151 9.50 -2.06 11.05
N ASP A 152 10.79 -2.41 11.14
CA ASP A 152 11.75 -2.41 10.02
C ASP A 152 12.14 -1.04 9.43
N ASP A 153 11.71 0.08 10.03
CA ASP A 153 12.22 1.42 9.66
C ASP A 153 13.59 1.68 10.30
N THR A 154 14.64 1.16 9.67
CA THR A 154 16.02 1.29 10.14
C THR A 154 16.62 2.66 9.86
N GLU A 155 16.05 3.42 8.93
CA GLU A 155 16.58 4.69 8.43
C GLU A 155 15.80 5.91 8.93
N GLY A 156 14.65 5.70 9.60
CA GLY A 156 13.81 6.75 10.17
C GLY A 156 12.95 7.47 9.13
N GLU A 157 12.72 6.84 7.97
CA GLU A 157 11.94 7.41 6.86
C GLU A 157 10.47 7.61 7.22
N LEU A 158 9.96 6.85 8.20
CA LEU A 158 8.58 6.95 8.66
C LEU A 158 8.43 7.82 9.91
N PHE A 159 9.47 8.55 10.31
CA PHE A 159 9.39 9.49 11.42
C PHE A 159 8.33 10.57 11.14
N ASP A 160 7.47 10.84 12.13
CA ASP A 160 6.39 11.82 12.03
C ASP A 160 5.34 11.51 10.94
N MET A 161 5.13 10.23 10.64
CA MET A 161 4.12 9.76 9.68
C MET A 161 2.89 9.16 10.38
N PHE A 162 1.71 9.37 9.81
CA PHE A 162 0.52 8.58 10.13
C PHE A 162 0.42 7.38 9.16
N ARG A 163 0.14 6.19 9.70
CA ARG A 163 -0.30 5.03 8.91
C ARG A 163 -1.82 5.03 8.79
N PHE A 164 -2.28 4.84 7.57
CA PHE A 164 -3.69 4.77 7.23
C PHE A 164 -4.03 3.38 6.73
N GLU A 165 -5.22 2.92 7.08
CA GLU A 165 -5.77 1.66 6.60
C GLU A 165 -7.21 1.86 6.12
N LYS A 166 -7.56 1.20 5.03
CA LYS A 166 -8.94 1.07 4.55
C LYS A 166 -9.27 -0.41 4.36
N ILE A 167 -10.24 -0.86 5.13
CA ILE A 167 -10.81 -2.20 5.01
C ILE A 167 -12.06 -2.16 4.13
N LEU A 168 -12.07 -2.97 3.08
CA LEU A 168 -13.18 -3.17 2.15
C LEU A 168 -13.87 -4.52 2.43
N PRO A 169 -15.16 -4.65 2.08
CA PRO A 169 -15.85 -5.94 2.15
C PRO A 169 -15.19 -6.99 1.25
N SER A 170 -15.22 -8.25 1.66
CA SER A 170 -14.74 -9.36 0.85
C SER A 170 -15.50 -9.48 -0.48
N THR A 171 -14.77 -9.82 -1.53
CA THR A 171 -15.26 -10.11 -2.89
C THR A 171 -14.91 -11.55 -3.25
N PRO A 172 -15.51 -12.14 -4.29
CA PRO A 172 -15.05 -13.42 -4.81
C PRO A 172 -13.55 -13.42 -5.16
N GLU A 173 -13.05 -12.34 -5.75
CA GLU A 173 -11.66 -12.16 -6.15
C GLU A 173 -10.73 -12.10 -4.93
N SER A 174 -11.17 -11.45 -3.84
CA SER A 174 -10.38 -11.37 -2.61
C SER A 174 -10.29 -12.73 -1.91
N ILE A 175 -11.39 -13.51 -1.90
CA ILE A 175 -11.37 -14.88 -1.37
C ILE A 175 -10.41 -15.75 -2.18
N GLU A 176 -10.38 -15.59 -3.51
CA GLU A 176 -9.41 -16.31 -4.34
C GLU A 176 -7.96 -15.89 -4.01
N ALA A 177 -7.72 -14.61 -3.72
CA ALA A 177 -6.42 -14.10 -3.29
C ALA A 177 -5.99 -14.68 -1.94
N GLN A 178 -6.91 -14.74 -0.96
CA GLN A 178 -6.68 -15.39 0.34
C GLN A 178 -6.33 -16.86 0.18
N ILE A 179 -7.08 -17.60 -0.66
CA ILE A 179 -6.80 -19.01 -0.94
C ILE A 179 -5.38 -19.18 -1.51
N ARG A 180 -4.95 -18.32 -2.43
CA ARG A 180 -3.58 -18.36 -2.97
C ARG A 180 -2.54 -18.16 -1.87
N ARG A 181 -2.75 -17.19 -0.97
CA ARG A 181 -1.87 -16.95 0.18
C ARG A 181 -1.80 -18.15 1.12
N ILE A 182 -2.95 -18.72 1.48
CA ILE A 182 -3.04 -19.90 2.36
C ILE A 182 -2.29 -21.08 1.73
N ILE A 183 -2.51 -21.36 0.43
CA ILE A 183 -1.81 -22.43 -0.29
C ILE A 183 -0.30 -22.20 -0.29
N TYR A 184 0.15 -20.96 -0.49
CA TYR A 184 1.56 -20.61 -0.42
C TYR A 184 2.14 -20.96 0.96
N TYR A 185 1.53 -20.49 2.05
CA TYR A 185 2.05 -20.74 3.39
C TYR A 185 1.85 -22.20 3.85
N GLU A 186 0.88 -22.94 3.32
CA GLU A 186 0.79 -24.40 3.47
C GLU A 186 2.04 -25.11 2.92
N ASP A 187 2.52 -24.68 1.75
CA ASP A 187 3.72 -25.25 1.15
C ASP A 187 4.98 -24.85 1.92
N ILE A 188 5.08 -23.59 2.35
CA ILE A 188 6.17 -23.13 3.24
C ILE A 188 6.18 -23.94 4.54
N MET A 189 5.02 -24.16 5.17
CA MET A 189 4.90 -24.97 6.39
C MET A 189 5.35 -26.42 6.15
N LYS A 190 5.05 -26.99 4.98
CA LYS A 190 5.50 -28.34 4.64
C LYS A 190 7.02 -28.41 4.46
N GLN A 191 7.60 -27.44 3.76
CA GLN A 191 9.05 -27.36 3.53
C GLN A 191 9.82 -27.06 4.83
N ALA A 192 9.29 -26.20 5.70
CA ALA A 192 9.92 -25.86 6.98
C ALA A 192 10.12 -27.09 7.89
N LYS A 193 9.21 -28.08 7.81
CA LYS A 193 9.36 -29.38 8.51
C LYS A 193 10.56 -30.19 8.06
N GLU A 194 11.10 -29.92 6.88
CA GLU A 194 12.31 -30.56 6.35
C GLU A 194 13.58 -29.81 6.78
N GLY A 195 13.44 -28.65 7.43
CA GLY A 195 14.49 -27.85 8.07
C GLY A 195 14.88 -26.59 7.29
N SER A 196 14.48 -25.40 7.77
CA SER A 196 14.99 -24.09 7.34
C SER A 196 14.52 -22.96 8.28
N ASP A 197 15.46 -22.31 8.96
CA ASP A 197 15.18 -21.18 9.87
C ASP A 197 14.50 -20.01 9.16
N GLU A 198 14.81 -19.79 7.88
CA GLU A 198 14.22 -18.71 7.07
C GLU A 198 12.73 -18.98 6.79
N LEU A 199 12.37 -20.23 6.48
CA LEU A 199 10.97 -20.61 6.26
C LEU A 199 10.17 -20.54 7.55
N VAL A 200 10.78 -20.95 8.69
CA VAL A 200 10.17 -20.81 10.02
C VAL A 200 9.93 -19.35 10.36
N LYS A 201 10.90 -18.45 10.10
CA LYS A 201 10.72 -17.01 10.27
C LYS A 201 9.58 -16.47 9.41
N SER A 202 9.52 -16.86 8.14
CA SER A 202 8.43 -16.45 7.23
C SER A 202 7.04 -16.86 7.75
N LEU A 203 6.92 -18.09 8.27
CA LEU A 203 5.67 -18.58 8.88
C LEU A 203 5.31 -17.80 10.15
N SER A 204 6.29 -17.49 10.98
CA SER A 204 6.09 -16.70 12.20
C SER A 204 5.56 -15.29 11.88
N VAL A 205 6.13 -14.63 10.86
CA VAL A 205 5.65 -13.32 10.37
C VAL A 205 4.19 -13.42 9.88
N TYR A 206 3.88 -14.42 9.06
CA TYR A 206 2.51 -14.63 8.60
C TYR A 206 1.54 -14.89 9.76
N TYR A 207 1.88 -15.79 10.67
CA TYR A 207 1.03 -16.15 11.81
C TYR A 207 0.75 -14.95 12.73
N GLY A 208 1.74 -14.07 12.91
CA GLY A 208 1.59 -12.83 13.68
C GLY A 208 0.81 -11.72 12.96
N SER A 209 0.57 -11.86 11.65
CA SER A 209 -0.01 -10.81 10.81
C SER A 209 -1.54 -10.73 10.90
N ASP A 210 -2.09 -9.57 10.56
CA ASP A 210 -3.54 -9.41 10.38
C ASP A 210 -4.07 -10.16 9.15
N ALA A 211 -3.20 -10.50 8.19
CA ALA A 211 -3.56 -11.33 7.05
C ALA A 211 -3.96 -12.75 7.49
N TRP A 212 -3.18 -13.37 8.37
CA TRP A 212 -3.53 -14.69 8.93
C TRP A 212 -4.83 -14.63 9.74
N LYS A 213 -5.05 -13.58 10.54
CA LYS A 213 -6.32 -13.42 11.29
C LYS A 213 -7.53 -13.35 10.35
N ARG A 214 -7.40 -12.67 9.21
CA ARG A 214 -8.46 -12.61 8.18
C ARG A 214 -8.67 -13.97 7.52
N ASP A 215 -7.60 -14.68 7.18
CA ASP A 215 -7.67 -16.01 6.57
C ASP A 215 -8.35 -17.02 7.52
N TYR A 216 -7.99 -17.00 8.80
CA TYR A 216 -8.61 -17.80 9.84
C TYR A 216 -10.11 -17.46 10.01
N ALA A 217 -10.46 -16.17 10.09
CA ALA A 217 -11.85 -15.74 10.19
C ALA A 217 -12.69 -16.15 8.96
N ALA A 218 -12.11 -16.16 7.77
CA ALA A 218 -12.76 -16.62 6.55
C ALA A 218 -13.02 -18.14 6.56
N ASP A 219 -12.09 -18.94 7.10
CA ASP A 219 -12.28 -20.39 7.30
C ASP A 219 -13.42 -20.66 8.29
N GLU A 220 -13.40 -20.01 9.44
CA GLU A 220 -14.44 -20.17 10.49
C GLU A 220 -15.83 -19.74 10.00
N ALA A 221 -15.89 -18.72 9.13
CA ALA A 221 -17.13 -18.29 8.49
C ALA A 221 -17.59 -19.23 7.35
N GLY A 222 -16.79 -20.24 6.99
CA GLY A 222 -17.09 -21.19 5.92
C GLY A 222 -17.03 -20.59 4.51
N LEU A 223 -16.26 -19.51 4.33
CA LEU A 223 -16.07 -18.85 3.04
C LEU A 223 -15.06 -19.58 2.15
N LEU A 224 -14.19 -20.40 2.75
CA LEU A 224 -13.15 -21.15 2.05
C LEU A 224 -13.66 -22.52 1.55
N PRO A 225 -13.12 -23.05 0.43
CA PRO A 225 -13.46 -24.37 -0.07
C PRO A 225 -13.16 -25.47 0.95
N LYS A 226 -14.04 -26.47 1.07
CA LYS A 226 -13.92 -27.53 2.08
C LYS A 226 -12.68 -28.41 1.89
N GLU A 227 -12.27 -28.57 0.64
CA GLU A 227 -11.11 -29.35 0.19
C GLU A 227 -9.77 -28.63 0.39
N LEU A 228 -9.78 -27.34 0.77
CA LEU A 228 -8.57 -26.58 1.05
C LEU A 228 -7.83 -27.19 2.26
N LYS A 229 -6.53 -27.43 2.10
CA LYS A 229 -5.65 -27.77 3.21
C LYS A 229 -5.49 -26.55 4.11
N ARG A 230 -5.62 -26.75 5.42
CA ARG A 230 -5.72 -25.69 6.42
C ARG A 230 -4.83 -25.90 7.65
N GLY A 231 -3.78 -26.72 7.53
CA GLY A 231 -2.83 -26.91 8.61
C GLY A 231 -2.15 -25.60 9.05
N VAL A 232 -1.93 -24.66 8.14
CA VAL A 232 -1.37 -23.32 8.42
C VAL A 232 -2.38 -22.37 9.08
N LEU A 233 -3.66 -22.74 9.10
CA LEU A 233 -4.69 -22.04 9.87
C LEU A 233 -4.97 -22.70 11.22
N SER A 234 -4.24 -23.76 11.57
CA SER A 234 -4.36 -24.41 12.88
C SER A 234 -3.48 -23.69 13.90
N GLU A 235 -4.10 -23.14 14.96
CA GLU A 235 -3.38 -22.52 16.08
C GLU A 235 -2.32 -23.47 16.67
N ASP A 236 -2.70 -24.72 16.93
CA ASP A 236 -1.78 -25.75 17.47
C ASP A 236 -0.70 -26.20 16.48
N GLY A 237 -0.96 -26.10 15.17
CA GLY A 237 -0.07 -26.63 14.13
C GLY A 237 1.18 -25.79 13.93
N ILE A 238 1.03 -24.47 14.03
CA ILE A 238 2.13 -23.51 13.93
C ILE A 238 2.86 -23.39 15.26
N TYR A 239 2.14 -23.34 16.38
CA TYR A 239 2.75 -23.23 17.71
C TYR A 239 3.77 -24.35 17.97
N ASN A 240 3.43 -25.60 17.66
CA ASN A 240 4.35 -26.73 17.82
C ASN A 240 5.60 -26.66 16.90
N LEU A 241 5.52 -25.98 15.75
CA LEU A 241 6.64 -25.84 14.81
C LEU A 241 7.53 -24.62 15.15
N LEU A 242 6.99 -23.62 15.84
CA LEU A 242 7.73 -22.44 16.30
C LEU A 242 8.44 -22.67 17.65
N ASP A 243 7.98 -23.64 18.43
CA ASP A 243 8.52 -23.98 19.76
C ASP A 243 9.58 -25.11 19.76
N GLU A 244 9.83 -25.77 18.60
CA GLU A 244 10.89 -26.77 18.40
C GLU A 244 12.22 -26.17 17.94
#